data_AF-A0A2N0QQ27-F1
#
_entry.id   AF-A0A2N0QQ27-F1
#
_cell.length_a   1.000
_cell.length_b   1.000
_cell.length_c   1.000
_cell.angle_alpha   90.00
_cell.angle_beta   90.00
_cell.angle_gamma   90.00
#
_symmetry.space_group_name_H-M   'P 1'
#
loop_
_entity.id
_entity.type
_entity.pdbx_description
1 polymer ?
#
loop_
_entity_poly.entity_id
_entity_poly.type
_entity_poly.pdbx_seq_one_letter_code
_entity_poly.pdbx_strand_id
1 'polypeptide(L)'
;TFKISNSVEDWVITLEYKYNHILGKLAYRSLLEVLLIENEVNSHSFEVVLDMNFYYNSYFDDTIDLILQYPNLTYNIRGLTLSHVTLSENTIPFLKFLSSNYNSISSIVFKFHLYKIDINDYSLVENYLSPIIISQNNLKKISFGSFVNLYSPFLTLKNFNCSNTLNTITFYFIDFKNIISILQEVFDQLN
;
A
#
# COMPACT_ATOMS: atom_id res chain seq x y z
N THR A 1 -7.32 -14.98 9.62
CA THR A 1 -6.97 -14.04 8.54
C THR A 1 -7.99 -14.21 7.45
N PHE A 2 -8.92 -13.27 7.30
CA PHE A 2 -9.96 -13.36 6.28
C PHE A 2 -9.30 -13.03 4.92
N LYS A 3 -9.13 -14.05 4.07
CA LYS A 3 -8.65 -13.92 2.69
C LYS A 3 -9.75 -13.31 1.81
N ILE A 4 -10.13 -12.06 2.06
CA ILE A 4 -11.18 -11.41 1.24
C ILE A 4 -10.60 -10.92 -0.09
N SER A 5 -9.32 -10.54 -0.12
CA SER A 5 -8.63 -10.03 -1.33
C SER A 5 -8.71 -11.02 -2.50
N ASN A 6 -8.36 -12.30 -2.30
CA ASN A 6 -8.42 -13.29 -3.40
C ASN A 6 -9.86 -13.59 -3.86
N SER A 7 -10.89 -13.36 -3.04
CA SER A 7 -12.28 -13.66 -3.44
C SER A 7 -12.89 -12.57 -4.31
N VAL A 8 -12.58 -11.29 -4.04
CA VAL A 8 -13.14 -10.17 -4.80
C VAL A 8 -12.55 -10.13 -6.22
N GLU A 9 -11.26 -10.39 -6.34
CA GLU A 9 -10.54 -10.43 -7.63
C GLU A 9 -11.12 -11.49 -8.57
N ASP A 10 -11.23 -12.75 -8.12
CA ASP A 10 -11.77 -13.85 -8.92
C ASP A 10 -13.22 -13.60 -9.38
N TRP A 11 -14.02 -12.93 -8.53
CA TRP A 11 -15.41 -12.61 -8.82
C TRP A 11 -15.53 -11.47 -9.83
N VAL A 12 -14.74 -10.41 -9.67
CA VAL A 12 -14.71 -9.29 -10.61
C VAL A 12 -14.20 -9.73 -11.98
N ILE A 13 -13.16 -10.57 -12.05
CA ILE A 13 -12.66 -11.16 -13.31
C ILE A 13 -13.76 -11.95 -14.02
N THR A 14 -14.47 -12.80 -13.27
CA THR A 14 -15.54 -13.63 -13.82
C THR A 14 -16.70 -12.77 -14.35
N LEU A 15 -17.02 -11.67 -13.66
CA LEU A 15 -18.08 -10.75 -14.06
C LEU A 15 -17.68 -9.86 -15.24
N GLU A 16 -16.44 -9.39 -15.30
CA GLU A 16 -15.93 -8.57 -16.40
C GLU A 16 -15.87 -9.35 -17.71
N TYR A 17 -15.33 -10.58 -17.66
CA TYR A 17 -15.21 -11.43 -18.84
C TYR A 17 -16.57 -11.84 -19.44
N LYS A 18 -17.63 -11.84 -18.61
CA LYS A 18 -18.92 -12.46 -18.95
C LYS A 18 -20.08 -11.47 -19.06
N TYR A 19 -20.01 -10.30 -18.39
CA TYR A 19 -21.19 -9.46 -18.13
C TYR A 19 -20.98 -7.93 -18.13
N ASN A 20 -19.89 -7.40 -18.72
CA ASN A 20 -19.58 -5.95 -18.89
C ASN A 20 -18.82 -5.30 -17.71
N HIS A 21 -17.84 -4.43 -18.03
CA HIS A 21 -17.02 -3.62 -17.10
C HIS A 21 -17.86 -2.83 -16.07
N ILE A 22 -19.03 -2.33 -16.46
CA ILE A 22 -19.96 -1.63 -15.55
C ILE A 22 -20.39 -2.53 -14.38
N LEU A 23 -20.66 -3.82 -14.64
CA LEU A 23 -21.07 -4.75 -13.60
C LEU A 23 -19.90 -5.11 -12.67
N GLY A 24 -18.69 -5.26 -13.22
CA GLY A 24 -17.46 -5.44 -12.45
C GLY A 24 -17.24 -4.28 -11.47
N LYS A 25 -17.42 -3.04 -11.93
CA LYS A 25 -17.33 -1.82 -11.12
C LYS A 25 -18.35 -1.80 -9.97
N LEU A 26 -19.62 -2.09 -10.27
CA LEU A 26 -20.67 -2.14 -9.25
C LEU A 26 -20.41 -3.23 -8.21
N ALA A 27 -19.99 -4.42 -8.65
CA ALA A 27 -19.66 -5.52 -7.75
C ALA A 27 -18.47 -5.17 -6.84
N TYR A 28 -17.39 -4.63 -7.40
CA TYR A 28 -16.23 -4.20 -6.63
C TYR A 28 -16.60 -3.14 -5.57
N ARG A 29 -17.38 -2.13 -5.98
CA ARG A 29 -17.87 -1.09 -5.06
C ARG A 29 -18.75 -1.65 -3.95
N SER A 30 -19.74 -2.49 -4.27
CA SER A 30 -20.63 -3.06 -3.25
C SER A 30 -19.89 -3.98 -2.27
N LEU A 31 -18.90 -4.75 -2.75
CA LEU A 31 -18.06 -5.58 -1.88
C LEU A 31 -17.23 -4.73 -0.92
N LEU A 32 -16.69 -3.61 -1.41
CA LEU A 32 -15.99 -2.64 -0.59
C LEU A 32 -16.93 -2.01 0.46
N GLU A 33 -18.15 -1.61 0.09
CA GLU A 33 -19.14 -1.08 1.04
C GLU A 33 -19.46 -2.08 2.16
N VAL A 34 -19.68 -3.35 1.82
CA VAL A 34 -19.90 -4.42 2.82
C VAL A 34 -18.70 -4.57 3.75
N LEU A 35 -17.47 -4.59 3.20
CA LEU A 35 -16.23 -4.64 3.99
C LEU A 35 -16.10 -3.47 4.96
N LEU A 36 -16.43 -2.26 4.50
CA LEU A 36 -16.37 -1.05 5.32
C LEU A 36 -17.35 -1.12 6.50
N ILE A 37 -18.60 -1.54 6.24
CA ILE A 37 -19.63 -1.72 7.26
C ILE A 37 -19.23 -2.80 8.27
N GLU A 38 -18.75 -3.95 7.80
CA GLU A 38 -18.32 -5.03 8.69
C GLU A 38 -17.13 -4.62 9.55
N ASN A 39 -16.19 -3.83 9.02
CA ASN A 39 -15.03 -3.34 9.77
C ASN A 39 -15.39 -2.27 10.80
N GLU A 40 -16.44 -1.46 10.59
CA GLU A 40 -16.93 -0.56 11.63
C GLU A 40 -17.55 -1.32 12.81
N VAL A 41 -18.22 -2.44 12.52
CA VAL A 41 -18.88 -3.27 13.54
C VAL A 41 -17.91 -4.21 14.25
N ASN A 42 -16.90 -4.72 13.54
CA ASN A 42 -15.92 -5.68 14.05
C ASN A 42 -14.57 -4.99 14.30
N SER A 43 -14.11 -4.93 15.56
CA SER A 43 -12.79 -4.38 15.95
C SER A 43 -11.58 -5.23 15.52
N HIS A 44 -11.71 -6.00 14.44
CA HIS A 44 -10.69 -6.92 13.97
C HIS A 44 -9.75 -6.20 13.00
N SER A 45 -8.45 -6.42 13.17
CA SER A 45 -7.48 -5.90 12.22
C SER A 45 -7.52 -6.69 10.90
N PHE A 46 -7.33 -6.02 9.77
CA PHE A 46 -7.30 -6.63 8.44
C PHE A 46 -6.01 -6.32 7.67
N GLU A 47 -5.80 -7.04 6.57
CA GLU A 47 -4.72 -6.82 5.63
C GLU A 47 -5.29 -6.13 4.38
N VAL A 48 -4.68 -5.02 3.98
CA VAL A 48 -4.98 -4.32 2.74
C VAL A 48 -3.99 -4.78 1.69
N VAL A 49 -4.51 -5.40 0.63
CA VAL A 49 -3.76 -5.69 -0.59
C VAL A 49 -4.38 -4.86 -1.70
N LEU A 50 -3.58 -3.97 -2.25
CA LEU A 50 -3.94 -3.21 -3.43
C LEU A 50 -3.05 -3.65 -4.56
N ASP A 51 -3.63 -4.39 -5.49
CA ASP A 51 -3.02 -4.79 -6.74
C ASP A 51 -3.59 -3.91 -7.85
N MET A 52 -2.84 -2.89 -8.27
CA MET A 52 -3.30 -1.96 -9.33
C MET A 52 -2.78 -2.35 -10.71
N ASN A 53 -2.79 -3.65 -11.00
CA ASN A 53 -2.49 -4.13 -12.35
C ASN A 53 -3.31 -3.35 -13.40
N PHE A 54 -2.74 -3.13 -14.58
CA PHE A 54 -3.26 -2.21 -15.61
C PHE A 54 -4.73 -2.48 -16.00
N TYR A 55 -5.20 -3.71 -15.84
CA TYR A 55 -6.58 -4.11 -16.13
C TYR A 55 -7.60 -3.60 -15.09
N TYR A 56 -7.17 -3.32 -13.86
CA TYR A 56 -8.05 -3.03 -12.72
C TYR A 56 -7.94 -1.60 -12.19
N ASN A 57 -7.05 -0.77 -12.76
CA ASN A 57 -6.81 0.59 -12.29
C ASN A 57 -8.10 1.45 -12.27
N SER A 58 -9.00 1.23 -13.23
CA SER A 58 -10.29 1.94 -13.28
C SER A 58 -11.16 1.68 -12.05
N TYR A 59 -11.14 0.48 -11.47
CA TYR A 59 -12.01 0.14 -10.34
C TYR A 59 -11.55 0.80 -9.03
N PHE A 60 -10.24 0.92 -8.84
CA PHE A 60 -9.69 1.67 -7.70
C PHE A 60 -10.04 3.16 -7.80
N ASP A 61 -9.79 3.76 -8.95
CA ASP A 61 -10.10 5.18 -9.18
C ASP A 61 -11.58 5.48 -8.96
N ASP A 62 -12.45 4.54 -9.29
CA ASP A 62 -13.90 4.65 -9.14
C ASP A 62 -14.42 4.46 -7.70
N THR A 63 -13.59 3.93 -6.81
CA THR A 63 -13.99 3.58 -5.43
C THR A 63 -13.21 4.30 -4.36
N ILE A 64 -12.14 5.01 -4.72
CA ILE A 64 -11.32 5.77 -3.78
C ILE A 64 -12.14 6.77 -2.97
N ASP A 65 -13.09 7.49 -3.59
CA ASP A 65 -13.94 8.47 -2.92
C ASP A 65 -14.75 7.83 -1.79
N LEU A 66 -15.14 6.57 -1.95
CA LEU A 66 -15.81 5.82 -0.91
C LEU A 66 -14.83 5.51 0.22
N ILE A 67 -13.64 4.98 -0.07
CA ILE A 67 -12.62 4.67 0.95
C ILE A 67 -12.29 5.90 1.81
N LEU A 68 -12.12 7.06 1.15
CA LEU A 68 -11.77 8.32 1.80
C LEU A 68 -12.87 8.83 2.76
N GLN A 69 -14.12 8.39 2.61
CA GLN A 69 -15.23 8.73 3.52
C GLN A 69 -15.17 7.98 4.85
N TYR A 70 -14.34 6.93 4.97
CA TYR A 70 -14.23 6.11 6.18
C TYR A 70 -12.84 6.27 6.82
N PRO A 71 -12.55 7.40 7.51
CA PRO A 71 -11.23 7.66 8.10
C PRO A 71 -10.78 6.59 9.10
N ASN A 72 -11.74 5.99 9.81
CA ASN A 72 -11.47 4.97 10.82
C ASN A 72 -10.97 3.64 10.22
N LEU A 73 -11.15 3.44 8.91
CA LEU A 73 -10.67 2.26 8.20
C LEU A 73 -9.18 2.03 8.42
N THR A 74 -8.41 3.12 8.45
CA THR A 74 -6.96 3.05 8.58
C THR A 74 -6.50 2.42 9.89
N TYR A 75 -7.16 2.71 11.02
CA TYR A 75 -6.72 2.23 12.34
C TYR A 75 -6.70 0.71 12.50
N ASN A 76 -7.46 -0.01 11.69
CA ASN A 76 -7.55 -1.47 11.74
C ASN A 76 -6.60 -2.16 10.74
N ILE A 77 -5.82 -1.42 9.96
CA ILE A 77 -4.87 -2.00 9.00
C ILE A 77 -3.67 -2.56 9.76
N ARG A 78 -3.51 -3.88 9.80
CA ARG A 78 -2.34 -4.53 10.43
C ARG A 78 -1.25 -4.89 9.42
N GLY A 79 -1.64 -5.08 8.16
CA GLY A 79 -0.74 -5.34 7.05
C GLY A 79 -1.14 -4.51 5.83
N LEU A 80 -0.16 -3.90 5.19
CA LEU A 80 -0.34 -3.07 4.01
C LEU A 80 0.53 -3.62 2.88
N THR A 81 -0.09 -3.97 1.76
CA THR A 81 0.59 -4.33 0.52
C THR A 81 0.11 -3.40 -0.59
N LEU A 82 1.03 -2.60 -1.10
CA LEU A 82 0.85 -1.79 -2.29
C LEU A 82 1.63 -2.47 -3.42
N SER A 83 0.94 -3.23 -4.27
CA SER A 83 1.53 -3.97 -5.38
C SER A 83 1.02 -3.48 -6.74
N HIS A 84 1.89 -3.49 -7.74
CA HIS A 84 1.55 -3.11 -9.12
C HIS A 84 0.91 -1.72 -9.24
N VAL A 85 1.16 -0.80 -8.30
CA VAL A 85 0.52 0.52 -8.26
C VAL A 85 0.83 1.32 -9.54
N THR A 86 -0.21 1.57 -10.33
CA THR A 86 -0.18 2.52 -11.45
C THR A 86 -0.62 3.88 -10.93
N LEU A 87 0.14 4.93 -11.26
CA LEU A 87 -0.15 6.27 -10.77
C LEU A 87 -1.32 6.88 -11.51
N SER A 88 -2.34 7.23 -10.73
CA SER A 88 -3.52 7.98 -11.12
C SER A 88 -3.66 9.22 -10.24
N GLU A 89 -4.53 10.14 -10.63
CA GLU A 89 -4.87 11.34 -9.84
C GLU A 89 -5.30 10.98 -8.40
N ASN A 90 -5.85 9.79 -8.21
CA ASN A 90 -6.36 9.28 -6.93
C ASN A 90 -5.30 8.60 -6.07
N THR A 91 -4.12 8.28 -6.62
CA THR A 91 -3.06 7.62 -5.86
C THR A 91 -2.54 8.51 -4.73
N ILE A 92 -2.33 9.80 -4.99
CA ILE A 92 -1.83 10.75 -3.99
C ILE A 92 -2.82 10.94 -2.83
N PRO A 93 -4.12 11.25 -3.06
CA PRO A 93 -5.12 11.31 -2.00
C PRO A 93 -5.14 10.05 -1.13
N PHE A 94 -5.02 8.86 -1.74
CA PHE A 94 -5.00 7.62 -1.01
C PHE A 94 -3.74 7.41 -0.16
N LEU A 95 -2.55 7.72 -0.70
CA LEU A 95 -1.31 7.64 0.08
C LEU A 95 -1.32 8.63 1.26
N LYS A 96 -1.89 9.83 1.08
CA LYS A 96 -2.14 10.79 2.16
C LYS A 96 -3.09 10.21 3.22
N PHE A 97 -4.17 9.57 2.78
CA PHE A 97 -5.11 8.89 3.67
C PHE A 97 -4.39 7.81 4.50
N LEU A 98 -3.59 6.95 3.87
CA LEU A 98 -2.78 5.94 4.56
C LEU A 98 -1.75 6.56 5.52
N SER A 99 -1.16 7.71 5.19
CA SER A 99 -0.20 8.38 6.08
C SER A 99 -0.85 8.92 7.36
N SER A 100 -2.18 9.12 7.36
CA SER A 100 -2.95 9.45 8.56
C SER A 100 -3.17 8.24 9.48
N ASN A 101 -2.73 7.04 9.07
CA ASN A 101 -2.76 5.85 9.90
C ASN A 101 -1.62 5.87 10.91
N TYR A 102 -1.96 5.92 12.19
CA TYR A 102 -0.99 5.85 13.27
C TYR A 102 -1.01 4.47 13.94
N ASN A 103 0.17 3.87 14.05
CA ASN A 103 0.52 2.82 15.01
C ASN A 103 -0.05 1.41 14.81
N SER A 104 -0.84 1.16 13.75
CA SER A 104 -1.53 -0.12 13.57
C SER A 104 -0.78 -1.11 12.66
N ILE A 105 0.05 -0.62 11.73
CA ILE A 105 0.64 -1.45 10.69
C ILE A 105 1.90 -2.15 11.21
N SER A 106 1.88 -3.48 11.14
CA SER A 106 2.99 -4.35 11.55
C SER A 106 3.79 -4.92 10.37
N SER A 107 3.25 -4.85 9.16
CA SER A 107 3.90 -5.32 7.93
C SER A 107 3.57 -4.39 6.76
N ILE A 108 4.59 -3.90 6.07
CA ILE A 108 4.45 -3.05 4.89
C ILE A 108 5.15 -3.71 3.70
N VAL A 109 4.49 -3.72 2.55
CA VAL A 109 5.05 -4.15 1.27
C VAL A 109 4.79 -3.06 0.24
N PHE A 110 5.87 -2.47 -0.27
CA PHE A 110 5.86 -1.51 -1.37
C PHE A 110 6.44 -2.17 -2.61
N LYS A 111 5.61 -2.47 -3.61
CA LYS A 111 5.96 -3.12 -4.87
C LYS A 111 5.36 -2.35 -6.04
N PHE A 112 6.13 -1.44 -6.64
CA PHE A 112 5.61 -0.60 -7.72
C PHE A 112 6.07 -1.15 -9.08
N HIS A 113 5.13 -1.46 -9.98
CA HIS A 113 5.45 -1.90 -11.35
C HIS A 113 5.22 -0.73 -12.30
N LEU A 114 6.24 0.10 -12.47
CA LEU A 114 6.13 1.40 -13.12
C LEU A 114 6.54 1.30 -14.60
N TYR A 115 5.81 0.52 -15.40
CA TYR A 115 6.19 0.29 -16.81
C TYR A 115 5.87 1.47 -17.77
N LYS A 116 5.26 2.57 -17.30
CA LYS A 116 4.86 3.74 -18.13
C LYS A 116 4.76 5.06 -17.36
N ILE A 117 5.70 5.35 -16.46
CA ILE A 117 5.61 6.54 -15.61
C ILE A 117 6.79 7.48 -15.88
N ASP A 118 6.50 8.78 -15.99
CA ASP A 118 7.49 9.83 -16.16
C ASP A 118 8.29 10.03 -14.87
N ILE A 119 9.55 10.42 -14.99
CA ILE A 119 10.51 10.59 -13.86
C ILE A 119 9.95 11.47 -12.73
N ASN A 120 9.08 12.43 -13.04
CA ASN A 120 8.50 13.35 -12.06
C ASN A 120 7.53 12.68 -11.10
N ASP A 121 6.78 11.67 -11.57
CA ASP A 121 5.77 11.01 -10.75
C ASP A 121 6.41 10.07 -9.71
N TYR A 122 7.63 9.60 -9.95
CA TYR A 122 8.42 8.82 -8.97
C TYR A 122 8.65 9.62 -7.70
N SER A 123 9.06 10.89 -7.84
CA SER A 123 9.38 11.75 -6.71
C SER A 123 8.14 12.07 -5.87
N LEU A 124 6.96 12.15 -6.50
CA LEU A 124 5.70 12.44 -5.83
C LEU A 124 5.28 11.30 -4.91
N VAL A 125 5.34 10.05 -5.38
CA VAL A 125 5.00 8.86 -4.57
C VAL A 125 5.95 8.71 -3.40
N GLU A 126 7.24 8.89 -3.68
CA GLU A 126 8.32 8.77 -2.70
C GLU A 126 8.05 9.62 -1.45
N ASN A 127 7.58 10.86 -1.65
CA ASN A 127 7.26 11.79 -0.59
C ASN A 127 6.15 11.33 0.37
N TYR A 128 5.30 10.38 -0.03
CA TYR A 128 4.22 9.86 0.82
C TYR A 128 4.54 8.51 1.47
N LEU A 129 5.51 7.75 0.95
CA LEU A 129 5.91 6.47 1.55
C LEU A 129 6.59 6.65 2.90
N SER A 130 7.48 7.64 3.02
CA SER A 130 8.18 7.94 4.27
C SER A 130 7.23 8.28 5.43
N PRO A 131 6.22 9.17 5.25
CA PRO A 131 5.15 9.39 6.23
C PRO A 131 4.44 8.11 6.69
N ILE A 132 4.11 7.21 5.76
CA ILE A 132 3.45 5.93 6.09
C ILE A 132 4.33 5.05 6.97
N ILE A 133 5.65 5.05 6.73
CA ILE A 133 6.61 4.28 7.53
C ILE A 133 6.73 4.88 8.94
N ILE A 134 7.04 6.18 9.06
CA ILE A 134 7.32 6.82 10.36
C ILE A 134 6.11 6.86 11.30
N SER A 135 4.90 6.81 10.77
CA SER A 135 3.68 6.83 11.59
C SER A 135 3.40 5.49 12.30
N GLN A 136 4.23 4.45 12.09
CA GLN A 136 4.03 3.14 12.71
C GLN A 136 4.90 2.96 13.96
N ASN A 137 4.29 2.39 15.02
CA ASN A 137 4.95 2.11 16.32
C ASN A 137 5.38 0.65 16.52
N ASN A 138 4.94 -0.28 15.67
CA ASN A 138 5.17 -1.72 15.85
C ASN A 138 5.49 -2.41 14.52
N LEU A 139 6.14 -1.69 13.60
CA LEU A 139 6.47 -2.22 12.28
C LEU A 139 7.50 -3.34 12.43
N LYS A 140 7.11 -4.56 12.08
CA LYS A 140 7.98 -5.76 12.18
C LYS A 140 8.66 -6.10 10.87
N LYS A 141 7.97 -5.84 9.76
CA LYS A 141 8.41 -6.20 8.41
C LYS A 141 8.20 -5.06 7.46
N ILE A 142 9.21 -4.79 6.64
CA ILE A 142 9.09 -3.90 5.49
C ILE A 142 9.70 -4.57 4.26
N SER A 143 9.02 -4.46 3.13
CA SER A 143 9.50 -4.97 1.86
C SER A 143 9.49 -3.87 0.82
N PHE A 144 10.59 -3.71 0.12
CA PHE A 144 10.75 -2.79 -1.00
C PHE A 144 10.93 -3.60 -2.28
N GLY A 145 10.12 -3.33 -3.29
CA GLY A 145 10.18 -4.05 -4.55
C GLY A 145 9.96 -3.16 -5.76
N SER A 146 10.73 -3.44 -6.82
CA SER A 146 10.61 -2.94 -8.20
C SER A 146 10.53 -1.40 -8.35
N PHE A 147 11.51 -0.82 -9.07
CA PHE A 147 11.52 0.54 -9.66
C PHE A 147 11.13 1.77 -8.81
N VAL A 148 10.98 1.64 -7.50
CA VAL A 148 10.85 2.80 -6.59
C VAL A 148 12.23 3.40 -6.38
N ASN A 149 12.35 4.74 -6.48
CA ASN A 149 13.51 5.42 -5.90
C ASN A 149 13.44 5.24 -4.37
N LEU A 150 14.25 4.31 -3.86
CA LEU A 150 14.19 3.93 -2.45
C LEU A 150 14.87 4.93 -1.52
N TYR A 151 15.51 5.99 -2.03
CA TYR A 151 16.36 6.83 -1.21
C TYR A 151 15.65 7.39 0.01
N SER A 152 14.56 8.16 -0.14
CA SER A 152 13.84 8.74 1.00
C SER A 152 13.14 7.69 1.88
N PRO A 153 12.39 6.71 1.35
CA PRO A 153 11.70 5.72 2.17
C PRO A 153 12.67 4.82 2.95
N PHE A 154 13.84 4.52 2.38
CA PHE A 154 14.86 3.74 3.05
C PHE A 154 15.66 4.58 4.06
N LEU A 155 16.04 5.81 3.71
CA LEU A 155 16.70 6.74 4.63
C LEU A 155 15.87 6.99 5.90
N THR A 156 14.55 6.99 5.75
CA THR A 156 13.60 7.13 6.86
C THR A 156 13.80 6.07 7.96
N LEU A 157 14.29 4.87 7.60
CA LEU A 157 14.59 3.81 8.56
C LEU A 157 15.74 4.16 9.50
N LYS A 158 16.62 5.10 9.12
CA LYS A 158 17.76 5.55 9.94
C LYS A 158 17.32 6.18 11.27
N ASN A 159 16.25 6.99 11.24
CA ASN A 159 15.73 7.71 12.42
C ASN A 159 14.40 7.13 12.91
N PHE A 160 14.14 5.85 12.59
CA PHE A 160 12.84 5.24 12.84
C PHE A 160 12.74 4.74 14.27
N ASN A 161 11.73 5.23 15.01
CA ASN A 161 11.50 4.92 16.43
C ASN A 161 11.25 3.43 16.73
N CYS A 162 11.04 2.63 15.69
CA CYS A 162 10.69 1.22 15.78
C CYS A 162 11.84 0.29 15.39
N SER A 163 13.08 0.78 15.39
CA SER A 163 14.29 -0.02 15.13
C SER A 163 14.32 -1.32 15.93
N ASN A 164 13.84 -1.31 17.18
CA ASN A 164 13.76 -2.49 18.06
C ASN A 164 12.69 -3.52 17.65
N THR A 165 11.69 -3.13 16.85
CA THR A 165 10.60 -4.02 16.42
C THR A 165 10.76 -4.49 14.98
N LEU A 166 11.46 -3.72 14.16
CA LEU A 166 11.70 -4.02 12.75
C LEU A 166 12.77 -5.10 12.62
N ASN A 167 12.36 -6.35 12.36
CA ASN A 167 13.26 -7.48 12.28
C ASN A 167 13.47 -8.03 10.85
N THR A 168 12.63 -7.61 9.90
CA THR A 168 12.70 -8.08 8.52
C THR A 168 12.66 -6.91 7.55
N ILE A 169 13.71 -6.76 6.75
CA ILE A 169 13.76 -5.88 5.59
C ILE A 169 14.00 -6.76 4.36
N THR A 170 13.08 -6.73 3.39
CA THR A 170 13.19 -7.53 2.15
C THR A 170 13.32 -6.60 0.94
N PHE A 171 14.25 -6.91 0.04
CA PHE A 171 14.42 -6.21 -1.23
C PHE A 171 14.07 -7.13 -2.39
N TYR A 172 13.24 -6.67 -3.33
CA TYR A 172 12.79 -7.43 -4.49
C TYR A 172 13.08 -6.67 -5.78
N PHE A 173 14.03 -7.16 -6.58
CA PHE A 173 14.44 -6.50 -7.83
C PHE A 173 14.81 -5.01 -7.65
N ILE A 174 15.66 -4.71 -6.67
CA ILE A 174 16.13 -3.35 -6.35
C ILE A 174 17.56 -3.15 -6.88
N ASP A 175 17.81 -2.02 -7.55
CA ASP A 175 19.17 -1.53 -7.82
C ASP A 175 19.65 -0.71 -6.59
N PHE A 176 20.67 -1.22 -5.90
CA PHE A 176 21.21 -0.58 -4.71
C PHE A 176 22.03 0.68 -4.99
N LYS A 177 22.37 1.01 -6.25
CA LYS A 177 23.20 2.19 -6.59
C LYS A 177 22.70 3.49 -5.95
N ASN A 178 21.37 3.67 -5.87
CA ASN A 178 20.80 4.90 -5.33
C ASN A 178 20.86 4.96 -3.80
N ILE A 179 20.96 3.83 -3.10
CA ILE A 179 20.95 3.76 -1.63
C ILE A 179 22.27 3.31 -1.02
N ILE A 180 23.27 2.96 -1.84
CA ILE A 180 24.54 2.39 -1.39
C ILE A 180 25.27 3.30 -0.38
N SER A 181 25.16 4.62 -0.54
CA SER A 181 25.78 5.60 0.35
C SER A 181 25.15 5.65 1.74
N ILE A 182 23.86 5.31 1.87
CA ILE A 182 23.11 5.37 3.13
C ILE A 182 22.85 3.99 3.73
N LEU A 183 23.19 2.91 3.01
CA LEU A 183 22.94 1.53 3.41
C LEU A 183 23.59 1.17 4.73
N GLN A 184 24.87 1.49 4.88
CA GLN A 184 25.58 1.25 6.14
C GLN A 184 24.95 2.05 7.29
N GLU A 185 24.69 3.35 7.06
CA GLU A 185 24.15 4.23 8.09
C GLU A 185 22.76 3.80 8.59
N VAL A 186 21.91 3.31 7.69
CA VAL A 186 20.58 2.81 8.05
C VAL A 186 20.70 1.52 8.86
N PHE A 187 21.51 0.56 8.41
CA PHE A 187 21.67 -0.71 9.12
C PHE A 187 22.35 -0.55 10.48
N ASP A 188 23.29 0.38 10.64
CA ASP A 188 23.93 0.65 11.93
C ASP A 188 22.96 1.20 13.00
N GLN A 189 21.82 1.77 12.58
CA GLN A 189 20.77 2.26 13.50
C GLN A 189 19.69 1.20 13.80
N LEU A 190 19.65 0.12 13.02
CA LEU A 190 18.74 -0.99 13.22
C LEU A 190 19.42 -2.00 14.16
N ASN A 191 18.78 -2.29 15.28
CA ASN A 191 19.29 -3.21 16.31
C ASN A 191 19.26 -4.68 15.86
#